data_AF-A0A6C0CMJ8-F1
#
_entry.id   AF-A0A6C0CMJ8-F1
#
_cell.length_a   1.000
_cell.length_b   1.000
_cell.length_c   1.000
_cell.angle_alpha   90.00
_cell.angle_beta   90.00
_cell.angle_gamma   90.00
#
_symmetry.space_group_name_H-M   'P 1'
#
loop_
_entity.id
_entity.type
_entity.pdbx_description
1 polymer ?
#
loop_
_entity_poly.entity_id
_entity_poly.type
_entity_poly.pdbx_seq_one_letter_code
_entity_poly.pdbx_strand_id
1 'polypeptide(L)'
;MDIKKQDNIYIPVMNIHGYFMDYLPNFAEYPQGIMCSCGSRHRKQYKTVSQLRNHLKTQTHQKWIEILNLEKKIRQLENELQFRYNDPYQFREQLWYQDMYPEKNESILDSTISSNC
;
A
#
# COMPACT_ATOMS: atom_id res chain seq x y z
N MET A 1 19.18 1.92 28.92
CA MET A 1 17.77 1.47 28.78
C MET A 1 17.19 2.20 27.59
N ASP A 2 17.01 1.51 26.48
CA ASP A 2 16.40 2.09 25.28
C ASP A 2 14.88 2.12 25.47
N ILE A 3 14.38 3.24 25.99
CA ILE A 3 12.94 3.50 26.04
C ILE A 3 12.52 3.72 24.58
N LYS A 4 11.89 2.71 23.97
CA LYS A 4 11.23 2.87 22.66
C LYS A 4 10.23 4.01 22.79
N LYS A 5 10.59 5.16 22.24
CA LYS A 5 9.73 6.34 22.18
C LYS A 5 8.53 5.95 21.32
N GLN A 6 7.37 5.81 21.94
CA GLN A 6 6.14 5.57 21.20
C GLN A 6 5.88 6.82 20.36
N ASP A 7 5.80 6.65 19.05
CA ASP A 7 5.50 7.77 18.17
C ASP A 7 4.11 8.29 18.51
N ASN A 8 4.06 9.54 18.94
CA ASN A 8 2.85 10.25 19.32
C ASN A 8 2.03 10.64 18.08
N ILE A 9 1.83 9.70 17.16
CA ILE A 9 1.16 9.88 15.87
C ILE A 9 -0.18 9.17 15.93
N TYR A 10 -1.22 9.84 15.47
CA TYR A 10 -2.57 9.29 15.35
C TYR A 10 -2.59 8.21 14.28
N ILE A 11 -3.09 7.03 14.66
CA ILE A 11 -3.22 5.89 13.77
C ILE A 11 -4.71 5.50 13.72
N PRO A 12 -5.36 5.58 12.55
CA PRO A 12 -6.74 5.13 12.41
C PRO A 12 -6.83 3.60 12.54
N VAL A 13 -7.98 3.11 12.97
CA VAL A 13 -8.21 1.68 13.24
C VAL A 13 -8.98 1.06 12.06
N MET A 14 -8.65 -0.18 11.69
CA MET A 14 -9.44 -0.90 10.69
C MET A 14 -10.69 -1.52 11.31
N ASN A 15 -11.82 -1.37 10.62
CA ASN A 15 -13.06 -2.04 10.97
C ASN A 15 -13.10 -3.49 10.45
N ILE A 16 -14.19 -4.20 10.76
CA ILE A 16 -14.40 -5.60 10.32
C ILE A 16 -14.47 -5.75 8.79
N HIS A 17 -14.81 -4.68 8.07
CA HIS A 17 -14.85 -4.65 6.61
C HIS A 17 -13.49 -4.26 6.00
N GLY A 18 -12.47 -4.03 6.83
CA GLY A 18 -11.13 -3.63 6.41
C GLY A 18 -10.99 -2.16 6.02
N TYR A 19 -11.95 -1.29 6.31
CA TYR A 19 -11.79 0.15 6.09
C TYR A 19 -11.18 0.83 7.33
N PHE A 20 -10.27 1.76 7.10
CA PHE A 20 -9.80 2.68 8.13
C PHE A 20 -10.95 3.57 8.60
N MET A 21 -11.11 3.64 9.92
CA MET A 21 -12.08 4.48 10.61
C MET A 21 -11.40 5.22 11.77
N ASP A 22 -11.99 6.34 12.13
CA ASP A 22 -11.52 7.10 13.28
C ASP A 22 -11.87 6.42 14.61
N TYR A 23 -10.90 6.43 15.51
CA TYR A 23 -11.05 5.94 16.87
C TYR A 23 -10.39 6.92 17.82
N LEU A 24 -11.02 7.19 18.97
CA LEU A 24 -10.44 8.07 19.97
C LEU A 24 -9.54 7.25 20.92
N PRO A 25 -8.22 7.47 20.89
CA PRO A 25 -7.30 6.76 21.77
C PRO A 25 -7.40 7.23 23.21
N ASN A 26 -6.88 6.42 24.13
CA ASN A 26 -6.74 6.79 25.53
C ASN A 26 -5.60 7.80 25.71
N PHE A 27 -5.90 9.05 26.04
CA PHE A 27 -4.89 10.10 26.19
C PHE A 27 -3.92 9.87 27.37
N ALA A 28 -4.23 8.97 28.30
CA ALA A 28 -3.29 8.58 29.37
C ALA A 28 -2.01 7.95 28.82
N GLU A 29 -2.07 7.31 27.65
CA GLU A 29 -0.93 6.68 26.98
C GLU A 29 -0.08 7.70 26.19
N TYR A 30 -0.59 8.92 26.00
CA TYR A 30 0.03 9.96 25.17
C TYR A 30 0.23 11.26 25.97
N PRO A 31 1.16 11.27 26.96
CA PRO A 31 1.35 12.42 27.84
C PRO A 31 1.84 13.69 27.12
N GLN A 32 2.49 13.55 25.96
CA GLN A 32 2.91 14.68 25.13
C GLN A 32 1.82 15.13 24.12
N GLY A 33 0.66 14.49 24.13
CA GLY A 33 -0.39 14.66 23.14
C GLY A 33 -0.14 13.83 21.88
N ILE A 34 -1.07 13.92 20.93
CA ILE A 34 -1.10 13.12 19.71
C ILE A 34 -1.05 14.05 18.50
N MET A 35 -0.29 13.69 17.47
CA MET A 35 -0.20 14.41 16.20
C MET A 35 -0.94 13.64 15.11
N CYS A 36 -1.81 14.31 14.35
CA CYS A 36 -2.35 13.71 13.12
C CYS A 36 -1.43 14.00 11.95
N SER A 37 -1.11 13.01 11.13
CA SER A 37 -0.37 13.16 9.88
C SER A 37 -1.19 13.77 8.73
N CYS A 38 -2.47 14.07 8.97
CA CYS A 38 -3.37 14.60 7.97
C CYS A 38 -3.15 16.09 7.67
N GLY A 39 -3.10 16.43 6.38
CA GLY A 39 -3.05 17.81 5.88
C GLY A 39 -1.83 18.63 6.32
N SER A 40 -1.93 19.96 6.21
CA SER A 40 -0.81 20.89 6.46
C SER A 40 -0.43 21.03 7.93
N ARG A 41 -1.29 20.59 8.87
CA ARG A 41 -1.08 20.70 10.32
C ARG A 41 -0.44 19.45 10.93
N HIS A 42 0.34 18.69 10.15
CA HIS A 42 0.98 17.44 10.57
C HIS A 42 1.87 17.55 11.83
N ARG A 43 2.30 18.76 12.19
CA ARG A 43 3.12 19.03 13.39
C ARG A 43 2.31 19.46 14.62
N LYS A 44 0.99 19.62 14.49
CA LYS A 44 0.16 20.06 15.61
C LYS A 44 -0.08 18.89 16.57
N GLN A 45 0.27 19.10 17.84
CA GLN A 45 -0.06 18.20 18.93
C GLN A 45 -1.43 18.55 19.52
N TYR A 46 -2.32 17.58 19.56
CA TYR A 46 -3.59 17.61 20.25
C TYR A 46 -3.37 17.04 21.65
N LYS A 47 -3.56 17.85 22.69
CA LYS A 47 -3.27 17.48 24.09
C LYS A 47 -4.49 16.94 24.83
N THR A 48 -5.68 17.12 24.26
CA THR A 48 -6.93 16.65 24.86
C THR A 48 -7.80 15.91 23.86
N VAL A 49 -8.62 14.99 24.38
CA VAL A 49 -9.61 14.23 23.59
C VAL A 49 -10.50 15.18 22.79
N SER A 50 -10.97 16.27 23.39
CA SER A 50 -11.86 17.23 22.72
C SER A 50 -11.18 17.93 21.55
N GLN A 51 -9.90 18.29 21.69
CA GLN A 51 -9.13 18.91 20.61
C GLN A 51 -8.95 17.94 19.42
N LEU A 52 -8.60 16.69 19.70
CA LEU A 52 -8.46 15.67 18.66
C LEU A 52 -9.83 15.36 18.03
N ARG A 53 -10.88 15.14 18.83
CA ARG A 53 -12.24 14.89 18.33
C ARG A 53 -12.73 15.97 17.38
N ASN A 54 -12.49 17.24 17.70
CA ASN A 54 -12.87 18.34 16.81
C ASN A 54 -12.08 18.32 15.51
N HIS A 55 -10.81 17.93 15.58
CA HIS A 55 -9.98 17.77 14.40
C HIS A 55 -10.42 16.60 13.50
N LEU A 56 -10.76 15.44 14.06
CA LEU A 56 -11.22 14.27 13.29
C LEU A 56 -12.50 14.58 12.48
N LYS A 57 -13.33 15.52 12.96
CA LYS A 57 -14.53 15.99 12.25
C LYS A 57 -14.26 16.96 11.10
N THR A 58 -13.01 17.42 10.92
CA THR A 58 -12.70 18.37 9.85
C THR A 58 -12.70 17.68 8.49
N GLN A 59 -13.15 18.39 7.45
CA GLN A 59 -13.20 17.84 6.09
C GLN A 59 -11.81 17.39 5.59
N THR A 60 -10.74 18.08 5.99
CA THR A 60 -9.36 17.69 5.65
C THR A 60 -9.00 16.32 6.21
N HIS A 61 -9.41 16.04 7.45
CA HIS A 61 -9.16 14.73 8.07
C HIS A 61 -10.00 13.63 7.43
N GLN A 62 -11.28 13.89 7.20
CA GLN A 62 -12.19 12.93 6.55
C GLN A 62 -11.68 12.53 5.16
N LYS A 63 -11.25 13.51 4.35
CA LYS A 63 -10.62 13.26 3.05
C LYS A 63 -9.33 12.45 3.16
N TRP A 64 -8.53 12.66 4.20
CA TRP A 64 -7.33 11.87 4.43
C TRP A 64 -7.65 10.40 4.70
N ILE A 65 -8.68 10.11 5.51
CA ILE A 65 -9.15 8.73 5.73
C ILE A 65 -9.68 8.10 4.43
N GLU A 66 -10.44 8.85 3.62
CA GLU A 66 -10.88 8.39 2.30
C GLU A 66 -9.71 8.03 1.39
N ILE A 67 -8.68 8.88 1.33
CA ILE A 67 -7.46 8.63 0.56
C ILE A 67 -6.75 7.36 1.04
N LEU A 68 -6.56 7.19 2.36
CA LEU A 68 -5.94 5.97 2.92
C LEU A 68 -6.70 4.70 2.50
N ASN A 69 -8.02 4.74 2.50
CA ASN A 69 -8.85 3.63 2.07
C ASN A 69 -8.72 3.35 0.57
N LEU A 70 -8.63 4.41 -0.26
CA LEU A 70 -8.38 4.28 -1.69
C LEU A 70 -7.00 3.70 -1.99
N GLU A 71 -5.95 4.21 -1.35
CA GLU A 71 -4.58 3.71 -1.48
C GLU A 71 -4.48 2.24 -1.09
N LYS A 72 -5.17 1.84 -0.01
CA LYS A 72 -5.25 0.43 0.38
C LYS A 72 -5.89 -0.41 -0.71
N LYS A 73 -7.03 0.04 -1.26
CA LYS A 73 -7.74 -0.68 -2.33
C LYS A 73 -6.89 -0.80 -3.59
N ILE A 74 -6.19 0.26 -3.97
CA ILE A 74 -5.26 0.26 -5.12
C ILE A 74 -4.17 -0.79 -4.89
N ARG A 75 -3.52 -0.77 -3.73
CA ARG A 75 -2.48 -1.76 -3.39
C ARG A 75 -2.99 -3.20 -3.43
N GLN A 76 -4.22 -3.44 -2.97
CA GLN A 76 -4.84 -4.76 -3.07
C GLN A 76 -5.01 -5.21 -4.53
N LEU A 77 -5.52 -4.32 -5.39
CA LEU A 77 -5.67 -4.60 -6.83
C LEU A 77 -4.33 -4.82 -7.52
N GLU A 78 -3.30 -4.04 -7.18
CA GLU A 78 -1.94 -4.21 -7.71
C GLU A 78 -1.37 -5.58 -7.34
N ASN A 79 -1.55 -6.01 -6.08
CA ASN A 79 -1.11 -7.33 -5.64
C ASN A 79 -1.87 -8.45 -6.36
N GLU A 80 -3.18 -8.30 -6.57
CA GLU A 80 -3.99 -9.26 -7.34
C GLU A 80 -3.55 -9.34 -8.80
N LEU A 81 -3.26 -8.20 -9.44
CA LEU A 81 -2.73 -8.16 -10.79
C LEU A 81 -1.37 -8.84 -10.86
N GLN A 82 -0.45 -8.52 -9.94
CA GLN A 82 0.86 -9.14 -9.89
C GLN A 82 0.77 -10.66 -9.71
N PHE A 83 -0.14 -11.13 -8.85
CA PHE A 83 -0.37 -12.57 -8.70
C PHE A 83 -0.87 -13.20 -10.02
N ARG A 84 -1.80 -12.57 -10.72
CA ARG A 84 -2.29 -13.05 -12.03
C ARG A 84 -1.22 -13.05 -13.12
N TYR A 85 -0.35 -12.03 -13.16
CA TYR A 85 0.76 -11.98 -14.12
C TYR A 85 1.84 -13.01 -13.81
N ASN A 86 2.05 -13.34 -12.53
CA ASN A 86 2.97 -14.39 -12.10
C ASN A 86 2.35 -15.79 -12.07
N ASP A 87 1.13 -15.95 -12.61
CA ASP A 87 0.47 -17.25 -12.70
C ASP A 87 1.18 -18.15 -13.74
N PRO A 88 1.60 -19.37 -13.36
CA PRO A 88 2.22 -20.33 -14.29
C PRO A 88 1.32 -20.75 -15.46
N TYR A 89 0.04 -20.37 -15.50
CA TYR A 89 -0.80 -20.55 -16.68
C TYR A 89 -0.33 -19.76 -17.91
N GLN A 90 0.25 -18.56 -17.75
CA GLN A 90 0.87 -17.87 -18.90
C GLN A 90 2.13 -18.58 -19.39
N PHE A 91 2.88 -19.23 -18.49
CA PHE A 91 3.98 -20.10 -18.89
C PHE A 91 3.48 -21.29 -19.71
N ARG A 92 2.30 -21.86 -19.38
CA ARG A 92 1.66 -22.89 -20.21
C ARG A 92 1.18 -22.38 -21.57
N GLU A 93 0.63 -21.18 -21.68
CA GLU A 93 0.25 -20.62 -22.98
C GLU A 93 1.47 -20.34 -23.86
N GLN A 94 2.57 -19.85 -23.29
CA GLN A 94 3.83 -19.67 -24.00
C GLN A 94 4.44 -21.00 -24.45
N LEU A 95 4.43 -22.03 -23.59
CA LEU A 95 4.84 -23.38 -23.96
C LEU A 95 3.94 -23.97 -25.06
N TRP A 96 2.62 -23.83 -24.94
CA TRP A 96 1.68 -24.27 -25.99
C TRP A 96 1.91 -23.56 -27.32
N TYR A 97 2.20 -22.26 -27.30
CA TYR A 97 2.52 -21.51 -28.52
C TYR A 97 3.86 -21.96 -29.13
N GLN A 98 4.86 -22.25 -28.30
CA GLN A 98 6.16 -22.80 -28.73
C GLN A 98 6.02 -24.23 -29.30
N ASP A 99 5.16 -25.07 -28.71
CA ASP A 99 4.88 -26.43 -29.19
C ASP A 99 4.05 -26.45 -30.48
N MET A 100 3.11 -25.50 -30.63
CA MET A 100 2.25 -25.37 -31.83
C MET A 100 2.96 -24.73 -33.03
N TYR A 101 3.97 -23.88 -32.79
CA TYR A 101 4.70 -23.16 -33.85
C TYR A 101 6.22 -23.26 -33.64
N PRO A 102 6.81 -24.47 -33.72
CA PRO A 102 8.21 -24.71 -33.39
C PRO A 102 9.18 -23.97 -34.33
N GLU A 103 8.81 -23.76 -35.60
CA GLU A 103 9.64 -23.06 -36.59
C GLU A 103 9.88 -21.57 -36.27
N LYS A 104 9.11 -20.97 -35.37
CA LYS A 104 9.35 -19.58 -34.92
C LYS A 104 10.44 -19.47 -33.85
N ASN A 105 10.82 -20.59 -33.21
CA ASN A 105 11.86 -20.61 -32.19
C ASN A 105 13.30 -20.60 -32.77
N GLU A 106 13.48 -20.88 -34.06
CA GLU A 106 14.81 -21.03 -34.68
C GLU A 106 15.48 -19.70 -35.10
N SER A 107 14.75 -18.58 -35.06
CA SER A 107 15.27 -17.27 -35.49
C SER A 107 16.31 -16.61 -34.57
N ILE A 108 16.69 -17.25 -33.45
CA ILE A 108 17.72 -16.74 -32.52
C ILE A 108 19.07 -17.46 -32.69
N LEU A 109 19.15 -18.62 -33.37
CA LEU A 109 20.41 -19.37 -33.50
C LEU A 109 21.22 -19.11 -34.79
N ASP A 110 20.61 -18.51 -35.82
CA ASP A 110 21.31 -18.30 -37.11
C ASP A 110 22.15 -17.01 -37.19
N SER A 111 22.19 -16.19 -36.15
CA SER A 111 23.02 -14.97 -36.14
C SER A 111 24.42 -15.17 -35.52
N THR A 112 24.76 -16.38 -35.03
CA THR A 112 26.07 -16.64 -34.39
C THR A 112 27.02 -17.55 -35.17
N ILE A 113 26.64 -18.05 -36.36
CA ILE A 113 27.51 -18.87 -37.21
C ILE A 113 27.63 -18.27 -38.61
N SER A 114 28.15 -17.05 -38.70
CA SER A 114 28.77 -16.55 -39.95
C SER A 114 29.85 -15.51 -39.64
N SER A 115 30.80 -15.88 -38.80
CA SER A 115 32.07 -15.15 -38.62
C SER A 115 33.13 -16.12 -38.11
N ASN A 116 33.53 -17.08 -38.96
CA ASN A 116 34.79 -17.81 -38.87
C ASN A 116 35.04 -18.50 -40.23
N CYS A 117 35.43 -17.70 -41.20
CA CYS A 117 36.25 -18.08 -42.36
C CYS A 117 37.09 -16.86 -42.74
#